data_AF-A0A388TGJ8-F1
#
_entry.id   AF-A0A388TGJ8-F1
#
_cell.length_a   1.000
_cell.length_b   1.000
_cell.length_c   1.000
_cell.angle_alpha   90.00
_cell.angle_beta   90.00
_cell.angle_gamma   90.00
#
_symmetry.space_group_name_H-M   'P 1'
#
loop_
_entity.id
_entity.type
_entity.pdbx_description
1 polymer ?
#
loop_
_entity_poly.entity_id
_entity_poly.type
_entity_poly.pdbx_seq_one_letter_code
_entity_poly.pdbx_strand_id
1 'polypeptide(L)'
;MCYDYNIMQMLSWAEFLSLINARDIKLCGVPRISTSQDITKKAIELANGEGGYLVLGFDRYTFQLYGCVFDSKWLNAILAQEIRPALNYEIMGFIRSNKRIFVVKIAEGTAKPYQALDGSDVKTAAPIKLSPEEAPEFVQKRQAVCLEYLKTNDGITNMQYRELNSVSYKTAHNELSALVEKKNLAQVGQGRTTKYVLAEKAAQYTQAEAHQSLFGDTLDTLVSLNSATVSVTDFRRAEMGEHMDEHLTKLD
;
A
#
# COMPACT_ATOMS: atom_id res chain seq x y z
N MET A 1 6.65 22.97 -33.94
CA MET A 1 6.20 23.60 -32.66
C MET A 1 6.52 22.60 -31.57
N CYS A 2 7.41 22.99 -30.66
CA CYS A 2 7.95 22.10 -29.64
C CYS A 2 6.85 21.74 -28.63
N TYR A 3 6.60 20.45 -28.43
CA TYR A 3 5.79 19.98 -27.31
C TYR A 3 6.66 20.13 -26.07
N ASP A 4 6.48 21.24 -25.36
CA ASP A 4 7.03 21.37 -24.01
C ASP A 4 6.56 20.17 -23.19
N TYR A 5 7.54 19.42 -22.66
CA TYR A 5 7.29 18.37 -21.69
C TYR A 5 6.66 19.04 -20.47
N ASN A 6 5.32 19.03 -20.39
CA ASN A 6 4.61 19.44 -19.19
C ASN A 6 5.06 18.53 -18.05
N ILE A 7 5.97 19.03 -17.23
CA ILE A 7 6.44 18.41 -16.00
C ILE A 7 5.19 18.26 -15.13
N MET A 8 4.83 17.01 -14.82
CA MET A 8 3.71 16.73 -13.92
C MET A 8 3.98 17.43 -12.58
N GLN A 9 3.14 18.42 -12.25
CA GLN A 9 3.24 19.08 -10.95
C GLN A 9 2.79 18.10 -9.86
N MET A 10 3.62 17.97 -8.82
CA MET A 10 3.29 17.16 -7.65
C MET A 10 2.35 17.97 -6.75
N LEU A 11 1.12 17.50 -6.60
CA LEU A 11 0.14 18.09 -5.68
C LEU A 11 0.31 17.44 -4.30
N SER A 12 0.45 18.23 -3.24
CA SER A 12 0.50 17.68 -1.89
C SER A 12 -0.88 17.17 -1.45
N TRP A 13 -0.88 16.27 -0.47
CA TRP A 13 -2.14 15.77 0.11
C TRP A 13 -2.95 16.89 0.78
N ALA A 14 -2.29 17.86 1.41
CA ALA A 14 -2.95 18.99 2.05
C ALA A 14 -3.65 19.87 1.00
N GLU A 15 -2.98 20.20 -0.10
CA GLU A 15 -3.58 20.96 -1.21
C GLU A 15 -4.75 20.22 -1.85
N PHE A 16 -4.64 18.90 -2.02
CA PHE A 16 -5.76 18.08 -2.51
C PHE A 16 -6.95 18.11 -1.55
N LEU A 17 -6.73 18.01 -0.25
CA LEU A 17 -7.80 18.12 0.74
C LEU A 17 -8.45 19.51 0.73
N SER A 18 -7.67 20.57 0.58
CA SER A 18 -8.20 21.93 0.42
C SER A 18 -9.05 22.04 -0.85
N LEU A 19 -8.61 21.43 -1.95
CA LEU A 19 -9.33 21.43 -3.22
C LEU A 19 -10.69 20.74 -3.13
N ILE A 20 -10.76 19.53 -2.56
CA ILE A 20 -12.04 18.79 -2.48
C ILE A 20 -13.04 19.40 -1.49
N ASN A 21 -12.57 20.23 -0.56
CA ASN A 21 -13.40 20.92 0.41
C ASN A 21 -13.83 22.32 -0.05
N ALA A 22 -13.27 22.84 -1.15
CA ALA A 22 -13.65 24.12 -1.71
C ALA A 22 -15.08 24.07 -2.27
N ARG A 23 -15.93 25.03 -1.87
CA ARG A 23 -17.34 25.07 -2.28
C ARG A 23 -17.56 25.74 -3.63
N ASP A 24 -16.69 26.68 -3.99
CA ASP A 24 -16.85 27.54 -5.16
C ASP A 24 -16.14 26.99 -6.41
N ILE A 25 -15.64 25.75 -6.33
CA ILE A 25 -14.87 25.12 -7.40
C ILE A 25 -15.69 23.97 -8.00
N LYS A 26 -15.88 24.00 -9.32
CA LYS A 26 -16.49 22.87 -10.03
C LYS A 26 -15.54 21.68 -10.03
N LEU A 27 -15.88 20.66 -9.24
CA LEU A 27 -15.09 19.43 -9.11
C LEU A 27 -15.87 18.20 -9.62
N CYS A 28 -15.27 17.52 -10.60
CA CYS A 28 -15.78 16.29 -11.18
C CYS A 28 -14.87 15.11 -10.82
N GLY A 29 -15.35 14.22 -9.96
CA GLY A 29 -14.66 12.96 -9.65
C GLY A 29 -15.04 11.86 -10.64
N VAL A 30 -14.04 11.13 -11.16
CA VAL A 30 -14.23 9.94 -12.00
C VAL A 30 -13.56 8.76 -11.28
N PRO A 31 -14.32 7.97 -10.50
CA PRO A 31 -13.74 6.93 -9.65
C PRO A 31 -13.21 5.73 -10.44
N ARG A 32 -13.91 5.33 -11.51
CA ARG A 32 -13.53 4.21 -12.37
C ARG A 32 -13.45 4.69 -13.80
N ILE A 33 -12.35 4.37 -14.46
CA ILE A 33 -12.07 4.77 -15.83
C ILE A 33 -11.94 3.48 -16.61
N SER A 34 -12.93 3.23 -17.46
CA SER A 34 -12.96 2.05 -18.32
C SER A 34 -12.43 2.40 -19.71
N THR A 35 -12.71 3.62 -20.17
CA THR A 35 -12.37 4.10 -21.52
C THR A 35 -11.81 5.53 -21.48
N SER A 36 -11.08 5.94 -22.52
CA SER A 36 -10.65 7.35 -22.67
C SER A 36 -11.85 8.31 -22.73
N GLN A 37 -12.99 7.83 -23.24
CA GLN A 37 -14.25 8.57 -23.32
C GLN A 37 -14.80 9.01 -21.96
N ASP A 38 -14.53 8.26 -20.88
CA ASP A 38 -14.91 8.66 -19.53
C ASP A 38 -14.20 9.95 -19.09
N ILE A 39 -12.96 10.12 -19.54
CA ILE A 39 -12.13 11.30 -19.29
C ILE A 39 -12.55 12.44 -20.22
N THR A 40 -12.63 12.18 -21.53
CA THR A 40 -12.86 13.23 -22.53
C THR A 40 -14.23 13.88 -22.38
N LYS A 41 -15.30 13.10 -22.13
CA LYS A 41 -16.65 13.64 -21.90
C LYS A 41 -16.66 14.63 -20.74
N LYS A 42 -16.00 14.30 -19.63
CA LYS A 42 -15.92 15.18 -18.46
C LYS A 42 -15.02 16.38 -18.68
N ALA A 43 -13.92 16.21 -19.40
CA ALA A 43 -13.06 17.32 -19.79
C ALA A 43 -13.79 18.33 -20.68
N ILE A 44 -14.55 17.86 -21.67
CA ILE A 44 -15.39 18.68 -22.55
C ILE A 44 -16.50 19.39 -21.77
N GLU A 45 -17.17 18.69 -20.84
CA GLU A 45 -18.20 19.27 -19.98
C GLU A 45 -17.65 20.45 -19.16
N LEU A 46 -16.43 20.32 -18.63
CA LEU A 46 -15.75 21.38 -17.89
C LEU A 46 -15.36 22.55 -18.81
N ALA A 47 -14.72 22.26 -19.94
CA ALA A 47 -14.27 23.29 -20.89
C ALA A 47 -15.41 24.10 -21.51
N ASN A 48 -16.55 23.46 -21.80
CA ASN A 48 -17.76 24.14 -22.29
C ASN A 48 -18.51 24.90 -21.19
N GLY A 49 -18.33 24.50 -19.93
CA GLY A 49 -18.83 25.24 -18.76
C GLY A 49 -17.87 26.35 -18.32
N GLU A 50 -17.71 26.50 -17.01
CA GLU A 50 -16.85 27.52 -16.36
C GLU A 50 -15.42 26.99 -16.09
N GLY A 51 -15.03 25.89 -16.72
CA GLY A 51 -13.83 25.15 -16.34
C GLY A 51 -14.00 24.38 -15.03
N GLY A 52 -12.88 24.05 -14.39
CA GLY A 52 -12.85 23.40 -13.09
C GLY A 52 -11.78 22.31 -12.97
N TYR A 53 -12.04 21.32 -12.12
CA TYR A 53 -11.12 20.25 -11.80
C TYR A 53 -11.73 18.89 -12.07
N LEU A 54 -11.00 18.07 -12.82
CA LEU A 54 -11.30 16.67 -13.09
C LEU A 54 -10.37 15.79 -12.24
N VAL A 55 -10.93 15.07 -11.27
CA VAL A 55 -10.18 14.19 -10.38
C VAL A 55 -10.38 12.74 -10.79
N LEU A 56 -9.32 12.10 -11.27
CA LEU A 56 -9.32 10.73 -11.79
C LEU A 56 -8.91 9.73 -10.70
N GLY A 57 -9.69 8.65 -10.58
CA GLY A 57 -9.47 7.62 -9.56
C GLY A 57 -10.00 8.00 -8.17
N PHE A 58 -10.92 8.96 -8.08
CA PHE A 58 -11.52 9.45 -6.82
C PHE A 58 -13.05 9.51 -6.91
N ASP A 59 -13.72 9.08 -5.85
CA ASP A 59 -15.17 9.22 -5.68
C ASP A 59 -15.48 10.38 -4.73
N ARG A 60 -16.18 11.39 -5.24
CA ARG A 60 -16.58 12.58 -4.46
C ARG A 60 -17.68 12.32 -3.43
N TYR A 61 -18.43 11.23 -3.54
CA TYR A 61 -19.53 10.93 -2.63
C TYR A 61 -19.07 10.05 -1.47
N THR A 62 -18.25 9.05 -1.78
CA THR A 62 -17.72 8.12 -0.76
C THR A 62 -16.36 8.54 -0.22
N PHE A 63 -15.74 9.57 -0.81
CA PHE A 63 -14.37 10.01 -0.53
C PHE A 63 -13.31 8.91 -0.71
N GLN A 64 -13.64 7.85 -1.47
CA GLN A 64 -12.75 6.74 -1.68
C GLN A 64 -11.77 7.00 -2.82
N LEU A 65 -10.52 6.60 -2.59
CA LEU A 65 -9.49 6.53 -3.62
C LEU A 65 -9.59 5.17 -4.32
N TYR A 66 -9.85 5.18 -5.61
CA TYR A 66 -9.82 3.99 -6.47
C TYR A 66 -8.44 3.84 -7.10
N GLY A 67 -7.85 4.95 -7.57
CA GLY A 67 -6.56 4.99 -8.24
C GLY A 67 -6.65 4.76 -9.75
N CYS A 68 -5.64 5.24 -10.46
CA CYS A 68 -5.46 5.07 -11.90
C CYS A 68 -4.32 4.09 -12.19
N VAL A 69 -4.48 3.26 -13.22
CA VAL A 69 -3.46 2.30 -13.69
C VAL A 69 -2.57 2.84 -14.80
N PHE A 70 -2.90 4.00 -15.36
CA PHE A 70 -2.18 4.67 -16.44
C PHE A 70 -1.23 5.77 -15.91
N ASP A 71 -0.36 6.28 -16.78
CA ASP A 71 0.57 7.37 -16.48
C ASP A 71 0.10 8.74 -17.02
N SER A 72 0.84 9.79 -16.67
CA SER A 72 0.54 11.16 -17.10
C SER A 72 0.75 11.36 -18.60
N LYS A 73 1.64 10.58 -19.24
CA LYS A 73 1.90 10.67 -20.68
C LYS A 73 0.68 10.21 -21.47
N TRP A 74 0.10 9.08 -21.08
CA TRP A 74 -1.13 8.55 -21.67
C TRP A 74 -2.31 9.50 -21.46
N LEU A 75 -2.47 10.03 -20.24
CA LEU A 75 -3.50 11.02 -19.95
C LEU A 75 -3.35 12.29 -20.81
N ASN A 76 -2.13 12.80 -20.93
CA ASN A 76 -1.83 13.97 -21.77
C ASN A 76 -2.13 13.69 -23.25
N ALA A 77 -1.80 12.49 -23.75
CA ALA A 77 -2.09 12.11 -25.12
C ALA A 77 -3.60 12.14 -25.41
N ILE A 78 -4.43 11.61 -24.51
CA ILE A 78 -5.90 11.63 -24.66
C ILE A 78 -6.42 13.07 -24.72
N LEU A 79 -6.06 13.90 -23.74
CA LEU A 79 -6.56 15.28 -23.66
C LEU A 79 -6.12 16.13 -24.85
N ALA A 80 -4.91 15.90 -25.37
CA ALA A 80 -4.37 16.63 -26.52
C ALA A 80 -4.91 16.13 -27.87
N GLN A 81 -5.17 14.83 -28.02
CA GLN A 81 -5.50 14.23 -29.31
C GLN A 81 -7.01 14.07 -29.54
N GLU A 82 -7.79 13.76 -28.51
CA GLU A 82 -9.19 13.38 -28.66
C GLU A 82 -10.19 14.55 -28.57
N ILE A 83 -9.74 15.75 -28.18
CA ILE A 83 -10.62 16.90 -27.92
C ILE A 83 -10.28 18.08 -28.84
N ARG A 84 -11.31 18.67 -29.47
CA ARG A 84 -11.19 19.86 -30.32
C ARG A 84 -12.23 20.92 -29.96
N PRO A 85 -11.88 22.21 -29.94
CA PRO A 85 -10.54 22.78 -30.07
C PRO A 85 -9.58 22.36 -28.95
N ALA A 86 -8.29 22.68 -29.07
CA ALA A 86 -7.29 22.30 -28.08
C ALA A 86 -7.62 22.87 -26.69
N LEU A 87 -7.54 22.03 -25.66
CA LEU A 87 -7.81 22.42 -24.27
C LEU A 87 -6.63 23.17 -23.67
N ASN A 88 -6.94 24.15 -22.82
CA ASN A 88 -5.98 24.68 -21.85
C ASN A 88 -6.17 23.93 -20.53
N TYR A 89 -5.20 23.10 -20.18
CA TYR A 89 -5.25 22.26 -18.98
C TYR A 89 -3.87 22.10 -18.33
N GLU A 90 -3.91 21.78 -17.04
CA GLU A 90 -2.75 21.45 -16.23
C GLU A 90 -2.97 20.11 -15.53
N ILE A 91 -2.04 19.18 -15.68
CA ILE A 91 -2.10 17.86 -15.04
C ILE A 91 -1.24 17.89 -13.77
N MET A 92 -1.92 17.72 -12.65
CA MET A 92 -1.32 17.46 -11.35
C MET A 92 -1.57 16.02 -10.93
N GLY A 93 -0.81 15.53 -9.96
CA GLY A 93 -1.07 14.21 -9.40
C GLY A 93 -0.37 13.96 -8.08
N PHE A 94 -0.83 12.92 -7.40
CA PHE A 94 -0.22 12.42 -6.16
C PHE A 94 -0.45 10.91 -6.02
N ILE A 95 0.29 10.31 -5.10
CA ILE A 95 0.12 8.90 -4.74
C ILE A 95 -0.24 8.82 -3.26
N ARG A 96 -1.34 8.12 -2.94
CA ARG A 96 -1.74 7.83 -1.56
C ARG A 96 -2.24 6.40 -1.47
N SER A 97 -1.80 5.67 -0.45
CA SER A 97 -2.20 4.27 -0.23
C SER A 97 -2.02 3.38 -1.47
N ASN A 98 -0.89 3.54 -2.16
CA ASN A 98 -0.56 2.83 -3.41
C ASN A 98 -1.51 3.12 -4.59
N LYS A 99 -2.32 4.17 -4.49
CA LYS A 99 -3.26 4.59 -5.53
C LYS A 99 -2.79 5.91 -6.10
N ARG A 100 -2.54 5.91 -7.41
CA ARG A 100 -2.19 7.10 -8.17
C ARG A 100 -3.47 7.87 -8.48
N ILE A 101 -3.49 9.16 -8.19
CA ILE A 101 -4.62 10.05 -8.45
C ILE A 101 -4.12 11.17 -9.34
N PHE A 102 -4.89 11.48 -10.38
CA PHE A 102 -4.63 12.64 -11.21
C PHE A 102 -5.69 13.71 -10.96
N VAL A 103 -5.24 14.95 -10.90
CA VAL A 103 -6.09 16.14 -10.83
C VAL A 103 -5.77 16.97 -12.06
N VAL A 104 -6.72 17.05 -12.98
CA VAL A 104 -6.59 17.85 -14.20
C VAL A 104 -7.37 19.13 -13.98
N LYS A 105 -6.67 20.26 -13.91
CA LYS A 105 -7.28 21.58 -13.92
C LYS A 105 -7.55 21.97 -15.36
N ILE A 106 -8.80 22.30 -15.68
CA ILE A 106 -9.26 22.65 -17.03
C ILE A 106 -9.78 24.07 -16.96
N ALA A 107 -9.20 24.96 -17.78
CA ALA A 107 -9.67 26.33 -17.87
C ALA A 107 -11.03 26.40 -18.58
N GLU A 108 -11.80 27.46 -18.32
CA GLU A 108 -12.95 27.78 -19.16
C GLU A 108 -12.50 27.96 -20.61
N GLY A 109 -13.18 27.29 -21.52
CA GLY A 109 -12.88 27.33 -22.93
C GLY A 109 -13.25 28.66 -23.56
N THR A 110 -12.34 29.29 -24.29
CA THR A 110 -12.63 30.50 -25.08
C THR A 110 -13.11 30.17 -26.50
N ALA A 111 -12.79 28.96 -26.99
CA ALA A 111 -13.12 28.49 -28.33
C ALA A 111 -14.27 27.45 -28.31
N LYS A 112 -15.33 27.72 -27.55
CA LYS A 112 -16.50 26.84 -27.46
C LYS A 112 -17.22 26.76 -28.84
N PRO A 113 -17.83 25.63 -29.22
CA PRO A 113 -17.97 24.40 -28.45
C PRO A 113 -16.77 23.45 -28.60
N TYR A 114 -16.32 22.91 -27.48
CA TYR A 114 -15.42 21.76 -27.41
C TYR A 114 -16.20 20.48 -27.64
N GLN A 115 -15.63 19.58 -28.43
CA GLN A 115 -16.23 18.30 -28.82
C GLN A 115 -15.16 17.22 -28.85
N ALA A 116 -15.58 15.98 -28.67
CA ALA A 116 -14.72 14.83 -28.92
C ALA A 116 -14.62 14.65 -30.43
N LEU A 117 -13.45 14.26 -30.93
CA LEU A 117 -13.33 13.77 -32.31
C LEU A 117 -14.14 12.47 -32.42
N ASP A 118 -15.25 12.51 -33.15
CA ASP A 118 -16.08 11.33 -33.42
C ASP A 118 -15.40 10.46 -34.49
N GLY A 119 -15.10 9.22 -34.14
CA GLY A 119 -14.77 8.18 -35.12
C GLY A 119 -13.38 7.54 -35.03
N SER A 120 -13.43 6.22 -34.83
CA SER A 120 -12.38 5.21 -34.88
C SER A 120 -11.51 5.10 -33.65
N ASP A 121 -11.49 3.89 -33.10
CA ASP A 121 -10.49 3.39 -32.17
C ASP A 121 -9.16 4.08 -32.40
N VAL A 122 -8.83 5.02 -31.53
CA VAL A 122 -7.46 5.47 -31.42
C VAL A 122 -6.68 4.18 -31.09
N LYS A 123 -6.02 3.62 -32.10
CA LYS A 123 -4.97 2.61 -31.98
C LYS A 123 -3.77 3.25 -31.28
N THR A 124 -3.97 3.81 -30.10
CA THR A 124 -2.90 4.26 -29.23
C THR A 124 -3.07 3.46 -27.97
N ALA A 125 -2.45 2.27 -28.02
CA ALA A 125 -2.27 1.28 -26.97
C ALA A 125 -3.43 1.23 -25.97
N ALA A 126 -4.24 0.17 -26.03
CA ALA A 126 -5.05 -0.30 -24.90
C ALA A 126 -4.31 0.04 -23.61
N PRO A 127 -4.95 0.71 -22.63
CA PRO A 127 -4.29 1.28 -21.46
C PRO A 127 -3.30 0.27 -21.00
N ILE A 128 -1.98 0.56 -21.15
CA ILE A 128 -0.94 -0.47 -21.17
C ILE A 128 -1.35 -1.51 -20.15
N LYS A 129 -1.82 -2.66 -20.64
CA LYS A 129 -2.02 -3.81 -19.79
C LYS A 129 -0.57 -4.09 -19.43
N LEU A 130 -0.11 -3.49 -18.32
CA LEU A 130 1.10 -3.93 -17.65
C LEU A 130 0.93 -5.44 -17.65
N SER A 131 1.85 -6.13 -18.33
CA SER A 131 1.92 -7.57 -18.28
C SER A 131 1.67 -7.94 -16.81
N PRO A 132 0.74 -8.86 -16.49
CA PRO A 132 0.32 -9.11 -15.12
C PRO A 132 1.47 -9.43 -14.14
N GLU A 133 2.67 -9.67 -14.66
CA GLU A 133 3.88 -10.05 -13.94
C GLU A 133 4.76 -8.87 -13.49
N GLU A 134 4.61 -7.68 -14.08
CA GLU A 134 5.44 -6.52 -13.75
C GLU A 134 4.71 -5.57 -12.81
N ALA A 135 5.24 -5.43 -11.59
CA ALA A 135 4.75 -4.46 -10.64
C ALA A 135 4.81 -3.06 -11.27
N PRO A 136 3.89 -2.13 -10.95
CA PRO A 136 3.94 -0.77 -11.51
C PRO A 136 5.32 -0.13 -11.35
N GLU A 137 5.77 0.67 -12.32
CA GLU A 137 7.13 1.29 -12.35
C GLU A 137 7.56 1.91 -11.00
N PHE A 138 6.61 2.51 -10.28
CA PHE A 138 6.87 3.16 -9.01
C PHE A 138 7.05 2.17 -7.84
N VAL A 139 6.40 1.00 -7.89
CA VAL A 139 6.68 -0.12 -6.98
C VAL A 139 8.08 -0.64 -7.26
N GLN A 140 8.45 -0.78 -8.54
CA GLN A 140 9.80 -1.19 -8.93
C GLN A 140 10.86 -0.21 -8.41
N LYS A 141 10.62 1.10 -8.49
CA LYS A 141 11.52 2.13 -7.91
C LYS A 141 11.68 1.97 -6.40
N ARG A 142 10.60 1.79 -5.64
CA ARG A 142 10.66 1.55 -4.19
C ARG A 142 11.39 0.26 -3.83
N GLN A 143 11.13 -0.79 -4.59
CA GLN A 143 11.81 -2.08 -4.44
C GLN A 143 13.31 -1.95 -4.75
N ALA A 144 13.68 -1.20 -5.79
CA ALA A 144 15.08 -0.92 -6.11
C ALA A 144 15.78 -0.15 -4.98
N VAL A 145 15.14 0.87 -4.40
CA VAL A 145 15.65 1.60 -3.23
C VAL A 145 15.87 0.67 -2.03
N CYS A 146 14.94 -0.25 -1.78
CA CYS A 146 15.09 -1.28 -0.75
C CYS A 146 16.29 -2.21 -1.02
N LEU A 147 16.45 -2.67 -2.26
CA LEU A 147 17.58 -3.53 -2.65
C LEU A 147 18.93 -2.80 -2.49
N GLU A 148 19.01 -1.51 -2.86
CA GLU A 148 20.20 -0.69 -2.60
C GLU A 148 20.48 -0.54 -1.10
N TYR A 149 19.46 -0.28 -0.29
CA TYR A 149 19.60 -0.20 1.17
C TYR A 149 20.19 -1.50 1.76
N LEU A 150 19.77 -2.65 1.26
CA LEU A 150 20.22 -3.98 1.70
C LEU A 150 21.63 -4.36 1.25
N LYS A 151 22.23 -3.64 0.29
CA LYS A 151 23.65 -3.81 -0.04
C LYS A 151 24.53 -3.34 1.11
N THR A 152 24.14 -2.23 1.74
CA THR A 152 24.90 -1.57 2.82
C THR A 152 24.49 -2.08 4.21
N ASN A 153 23.23 -2.51 4.38
CA ASN A 153 22.68 -2.94 5.66
C ASN A 153 22.45 -4.46 5.69
N ASP A 154 22.56 -5.07 6.87
CA ASP A 154 22.37 -6.52 7.05
C ASP A 154 20.91 -6.99 6.96
N GLY A 155 19.98 -6.11 6.62
CA GLY A 155 18.57 -6.46 6.50
C GLY A 155 17.65 -5.28 6.79
N ILE A 156 16.38 -5.47 6.50
CA ILE A 156 15.34 -4.46 6.66
C ILE A 156 14.13 -5.05 7.37
N THR A 157 13.58 -4.31 8.32
CA THR A 157 12.28 -4.63 8.93
C THR A 157 11.14 -3.96 8.17
N ASN A 158 9.91 -4.43 8.38
CA ASN A 158 8.74 -3.78 7.78
C ASN A 158 8.65 -2.29 8.17
N MET A 159 8.98 -1.95 9.41
CA MET A 159 8.99 -0.57 9.90
C MET A 159 9.99 0.29 9.12
N GLN A 160 11.23 -0.15 9.00
CA GLN A 160 12.28 0.55 8.24
C GLN A 160 11.90 0.71 6.76
N TYR A 161 11.27 -0.30 6.15
CA TYR A 161 10.78 -0.19 4.77
C TYR A 161 9.73 0.91 4.62
N ARG A 162 8.81 1.01 5.59
CA ARG A 162 7.76 2.04 5.60
C ARG A 162 8.34 3.45 5.73
N GLU A 163 9.36 3.61 6.57
CA GLU A 163 10.05 4.89 6.75
C GLU A 163 10.81 5.28 5.48
N LEU A 164 11.60 4.36 4.94
CA LEU A 164 12.40 4.57 3.74
C LEU A 164 11.55 4.98 2.53
N ASN A 165 10.38 4.37 2.38
CA ASN A 165 9.51 4.55 1.22
C ASN A 165 8.25 5.38 1.48
N SER A 166 8.05 5.86 2.71
CA SER A 166 6.84 6.57 3.14
C SER A 166 5.53 5.84 2.78
N VAL A 167 5.48 4.52 2.99
CA VAL A 167 4.32 3.66 2.65
C VAL A 167 3.56 3.16 3.88
N SER A 168 2.30 2.75 3.66
CA SER A 168 1.48 2.13 4.70
C SER A 168 2.01 0.75 5.11
N TYR A 169 1.61 0.27 6.29
CA TYR A 169 1.95 -1.09 6.75
C TYR A 169 1.55 -2.18 5.77
N LYS A 170 0.30 -2.15 5.28
CA LYS A 170 -0.22 -3.15 4.33
C LYS A 170 0.53 -3.12 3.01
N THR A 171 0.89 -1.93 2.54
CA THR A 171 1.70 -1.75 1.32
C THR A 171 3.09 -2.33 1.49
N ALA A 172 3.79 -2.00 2.59
CA ALA A 172 5.10 -2.54 2.89
C ALA A 172 5.08 -4.06 3.01
N HIS A 173 4.07 -4.61 3.70
CA HIS A 173 3.90 -6.06 3.82
C HIS A 173 3.75 -6.72 2.46
N ASN A 174 2.83 -6.23 1.62
CA ASN A 174 2.60 -6.81 0.29
C ASN A 174 3.84 -6.72 -0.61
N GLU A 175 4.57 -5.59 -0.58
CA GLU A 175 5.75 -5.40 -1.41
C GLU A 175 6.93 -6.27 -0.97
N LEU A 176 7.16 -6.40 0.34
CA LEU A 176 8.20 -7.28 0.88
C LEU A 176 7.86 -8.75 0.62
N SER A 177 6.60 -9.16 0.82
CA SER A 177 6.14 -10.51 0.51
C SER A 177 6.30 -10.83 -0.98
N ALA A 178 5.97 -9.89 -1.87
CA ALA A 178 6.18 -10.06 -3.31
C ALA A 178 7.66 -10.19 -3.69
N LEU A 179 8.57 -9.48 -3.01
CA LEU A 179 10.02 -9.63 -3.22
C LEU A 179 10.56 -10.98 -2.72
N VAL A 180 9.98 -11.52 -1.64
CA VAL A 180 10.28 -12.86 -1.15
C VAL A 180 9.79 -13.93 -2.12
N GLU A 181 8.57 -13.79 -2.63
CA GLU A 181 8.00 -14.68 -3.64
C GLU A 181 8.84 -14.70 -4.93
N LYS A 182 9.34 -13.52 -5.33
CA LYS A 182 10.28 -13.36 -6.46
C LYS A 182 11.71 -13.85 -6.17
N LYS A 183 11.98 -14.40 -4.99
CA LYS A 183 13.29 -14.91 -4.53
C LYS A 183 14.40 -13.86 -4.49
N ASN A 184 14.06 -12.58 -4.46
CA ASN A 184 15.04 -11.50 -4.29
C ASN A 184 15.42 -11.32 -2.82
N LEU A 185 14.46 -11.56 -1.92
CA LEU A 185 14.64 -11.48 -0.48
C LEU A 185 14.33 -12.82 0.19
N ALA A 186 14.90 -13.02 1.37
CA ALA A 186 14.53 -14.08 2.29
C ALA A 186 13.99 -13.45 3.58
N GLN A 187 12.94 -14.06 4.13
CA GLN A 187 12.43 -13.73 5.44
C GLN A 187 13.18 -14.54 6.51
N VAL A 188 13.74 -13.86 7.49
CA VAL A 188 14.47 -14.44 8.62
C VAL A 188 13.72 -14.09 9.91
N GLY A 189 13.54 -15.07 10.80
CA GLY A 189 12.76 -14.92 12.02
C GLY A 189 11.24 -14.90 11.80
N GLN A 190 10.48 -14.79 12.90
CA GLN A 190 9.01 -14.79 12.89
C GLN A 190 8.44 -13.74 13.84
N GLY A 191 7.25 -13.22 13.51
CA GLY A 191 6.56 -12.24 14.34
C GLY A 191 7.35 -10.95 14.54
N ARG A 192 7.57 -10.55 15.80
CA ARG A 192 8.25 -9.30 16.16
C ARG A 192 9.73 -9.25 15.78
N THR A 193 10.36 -10.40 15.57
CA THR A 193 11.78 -10.50 15.18
C THR A 193 11.97 -10.67 13.68
N THR A 194 10.90 -10.55 12.88
CA THR A 194 10.97 -10.72 11.43
C THR A 194 11.85 -9.66 10.77
N LYS A 195 12.86 -10.10 10.04
CA LYS A 195 13.75 -9.28 9.22
C LYS A 195 13.81 -9.84 7.80
N TYR A 196 13.94 -8.97 6.81
CA TYR A 196 14.13 -9.35 5.42
C TYR A 196 15.58 -9.09 5.02
N VAL A 197 16.21 -10.09 4.41
CA VAL A 197 17.62 -10.04 4.00
C VAL A 197 17.73 -10.42 2.53
N LEU A 198 18.84 -10.06 1.89
CA LEU A 198 19.12 -10.53 0.53
C LEU A 198 19.17 -12.07 0.52
N ALA A 199 18.55 -12.68 -0.49
CA ALA A 199 18.48 -14.14 -0.59
C ALA A 199 19.87 -14.81 -0.53
N GLU A 200 20.90 -14.17 -1.10
CA GLU A 200 22.29 -14.64 -1.07
C GLU A 200 22.89 -14.66 0.36
N LYS A 201 22.50 -13.71 1.21
CA LYS A 201 22.97 -13.60 2.60
C LYS A 201 22.16 -14.48 3.56
N ALA A 202 21.04 -15.07 3.12
CA ALA A 202 20.14 -15.83 3.98
C ALA A 202 20.81 -17.04 4.64
N ALA A 203 21.73 -17.71 3.94
CA ALA A 203 22.44 -18.90 4.43
C ALA A 203 23.29 -18.64 5.70
N GLN A 204 23.72 -17.40 5.92
CA GLN A 204 24.52 -17.01 7.08
C GLN A 204 23.67 -16.98 8.37
N TYR A 205 22.36 -16.77 8.26
CA TYR A 205 21.44 -16.74 9.40
C TYR A 205 21.03 -18.14 9.85
N THR A 206 20.90 -19.09 8.92
CA THR A 206 20.55 -20.48 9.25
C THR A 206 21.63 -21.17 10.10
N GLN A 207 22.91 -20.81 9.91
CA GLN A 207 24.02 -21.36 10.70
C GLN A 207 24.11 -20.74 12.11
N ALA A 208 23.66 -19.49 12.29
CA ALA A 208 23.65 -18.82 13.58
C ALA A 208 22.54 -19.34 14.50
N GLU A 209 21.36 -19.67 13.97
CA GLU A 209 20.27 -20.29 14.74
C GLU A 209 20.62 -21.71 15.22
N ALA A 210 21.41 -22.47 14.44
CA ALA A 210 21.91 -23.78 14.85
C ALA A 210 22.89 -23.69 16.05
N HIS A 211 23.72 -22.64 16.12
CA HIS A 211 24.63 -22.43 17.25
C HIS A 211 23.94 -21.91 18.52
N GLN A 212 22.76 -21.29 18.40
CA GLN A 212 21.98 -20.83 19.55
C GLN A 212 21.08 -21.95 20.13
N SER A 213 20.88 -23.03 19.37
CA SER A 213 20.23 -24.28 19.80
C SER A 213 21.15 -25.23 20.57
N LEU A 214 22.32 -24.78 21.07
CA LEU A 214 23.21 -25.57 21.93
C LEU A 214 22.74 -25.67 23.40
N PHE A 215 21.69 -24.93 23.79
CA PHE A 215 21.07 -25.02 25.12
C PHE A 215 19.79 -25.89 25.15
N GLY A 216 19.38 -26.45 24.01
CA GLY A 216 18.16 -27.25 23.91
C GLY A 216 18.25 -28.62 24.58
N ASP A 217 19.40 -29.29 24.47
CA ASP A 217 19.56 -30.65 25.00
C ASP A 217 19.76 -30.71 26.53
N THR A 218 20.18 -29.61 27.15
CA THR A 218 20.44 -29.57 28.61
C THR A 218 19.18 -29.39 29.46
N LEU A 219 18.08 -28.89 28.88
CA LEU A 219 16.84 -28.66 29.62
C LEU A 219 16.02 -29.94 29.76
N ASP A 220 16.01 -30.81 28.74
CA ASP A 220 15.35 -32.12 28.83
C ASP A 220 16.09 -33.07 29.79
N THR A 221 17.42 -32.95 29.93
CA THR A 221 18.17 -33.71 30.94
C THR A 221 17.91 -33.22 32.37
N LEU A 222 17.74 -31.92 32.58
CA LEU A 222 17.45 -31.35 33.90
C LEU A 222 15.99 -31.61 34.34
N VAL A 223 15.04 -31.69 33.40
CA VAL A 223 13.65 -32.08 33.68
C VAL A 223 13.56 -33.58 34.01
N SER A 224 14.40 -34.43 33.40
CA SER A 224 14.46 -35.87 33.70
C SER A 224 15.10 -36.20 35.04
N LEU A 225 15.99 -35.35 35.56
CA LEU A 225 16.58 -35.52 36.90
C LEU A 225 15.67 -35.04 38.04
N ASN A 226 14.70 -34.17 37.76
CA ASN A 226 13.82 -33.59 38.78
C ASN A 226 12.49 -34.33 38.96
N SER A 227 12.19 -35.33 38.13
CA SER A 227 11.03 -36.22 38.28
C SER A 227 11.27 -37.38 39.25
N ALA A 228 12.47 -37.50 39.83
CA ALA A 228 12.81 -38.50 40.84
C ALA A 228 12.68 -38.01 42.30
N THR A 229 12.22 -36.78 42.55
CA THR A 229 12.01 -36.27 43.91
C THR A 229 10.58 -35.82 44.12
N VAL A 230 9.83 -36.74 44.76
CA VAL A 230 8.65 -36.57 45.63
C VAL A 230 7.97 -35.19 45.61
N SER A 231 6.70 -35.22 45.18
CA SER A 231 5.67 -34.18 45.38
C SER A 231 5.64 -33.67 46.83
N VAL A 232 5.95 -32.37 47.01
CA VAL A 232 5.82 -31.64 48.28
C VAL A 232 4.35 -31.33 48.62
N THR A 233 3.41 -31.78 47.81
CA THR A 233 1.97 -31.53 47.99
C THR A 233 1.21 -32.62 48.76
N ASP A 234 1.85 -33.73 49.14
CA ASP A 234 1.17 -34.86 49.81
C ASP A 234 1.34 -34.92 51.35
N PHE A 235 1.95 -33.91 51.99
CA PHE A 235 2.25 -33.95 53.43
C PHE A 235 1.34 -33.11 54.36
N ARG A 236 0.27 -32.48 53.88
CA ARG A 236 -0.62 -31.64 54.73
C ARG A 236 -2.10 -32.00 54.71
N ARG A 237 -2.43 -33.28 54.48
CA ARG A 237 -3.84 -33.76 54.54
C ARG A 237 -4.10 -34.91 55.52
N ALA A 238 -3.19 -35.18 56.45
CA ALA A 238 -3.28 -36.34 57.35
C ALA A 238 -3.27 -36.02 58.87
N GLU A 239 -3.48 -34.76 59.30
CA GLU A 239 -3.45 -34.43 60.75
C GLU A 239 -4.57 -33.50 61.26
N MET A 240 -5.75 -33.46 60.65
CA MET A 240 -6.90 -32.76 61.26
C MET A 240 -8.24 -33.47 61.02
N GLY A 241 -8.28 -34.77 61.30
CA GLY A 241 -9.52 -35.48 61.58
C GLY A 241 -9.49 -35.93 63.04
N GLU A 242 -10.07 -35.14 63.94
CA GLU A 242 -10.66 -35.54 65.23
C GLU A 242 -10.94 -34.29 66.09
N HIS A 243 -12.08 -33.63 65.84
CA HIS A 243 -12.92 -32.99 66.87
C HIS A 243 -13.98 -32.14 66.18
N MET A 244 -15.22 -32.62 66.12
CA MET A 244 -16.48 -31.86 66.26
C MET A 244 -17.63 -32.76 65.79
N ASP A 245 -17.79 -33.88 66.48
CA ASP A 245 -19.08 -34.56 66.59
C ASP A 245 -19.58 -34.23 68.00
N GLU A 246 -20.35 -33.16 68.13
CA GLU A 246 -21.35 -32.97 69.18
C GLU A 246 -21.99 -31.58 69.04
N HIS A 247 -23.31 -31.55 69.20
CA HIS A 247 -24.20 -30.39 69.19
C HIS A 247 -24.62 -29.82 67.82
N LEU A 248 -25.74 -30.35 67.32
CA LEU A 248 -26.99 -29.57 67.19
C LEU A 248 -28.13 -30.50 66.79
N THR A 249 -28.62 -31.26 67.78
CA THR A 249 -30.03 -31.66 67.81
C THR A 249 -30.81 -30.64 68.64
N LYS A 250 -32.06 -30.41 68.24
CA LYS A 250 -33.12 -29.59 68.86
C LYS A 250 -33.12 -28.12 68.45
N LEU A 251 -34.10 -27.74 67.66
CA LEU A 251 -35.32 -27.12 68.19
C LEU A 251 -36.42 -27.14 67.13
N ASP A 252 -37.64 -27.30 67.65
CA ASP A 252 -38.93 -27.47 66.98
C ASP A 252 -39.32 -26.35 66.00
#